data_AF-A0A8I1T807-F1
#
_entry.id   AF-A0A8I1T807-F1
#
_cell.length_a   1.000
_cell.length_b   1.000
_cell.length_c   1.000
_cell.angle_alpha   90.00
_cell.angle_beta   90.00
_cell.angle_gamma   90.00
#
_symmetry.space_group_name_H-M   'P 1'
#
loop_
_entity.id
_entity.type
_entity.pdbx_description
1 polymer ?
#
loop_
_entity_poly.entity_id
_entity_poly.type
_entity_poly.pdbx_seq_one_letter_code
_entity_poly.pdbx_strand_id
1 'polypeptide(L)'
;MMMPERIQQDAHGAILCDAAVSSQVDDDWFAPDYWRERGALRMQAGGRGGVAIIASPLGECVLRHYRRGGLVRALLGDRYLWLGARRSRPFREFRLLAEIARLGLPGPCAVAARYRRQGLLYRADLITHRIAGARTLAECLAGGDLGSELAVEVGAVVGRFHRAGIWHADLNAHNVLVSAAGLHLIDFDRGRQRAPAPGWRRANLQRLRRSLLKLGAAAAGEQAFEREIWQPLLHGHERALTA
;
A
#
# COMPACT_ATOMS: atom_id res chain seq x y z
N MET A 1 13.83 1.77 -16.61
CA MET A 1 13.63 3.14 -17.10
C MET A 1 12.91 3.92 -16.01
N MET A 2 13.39 5.10 -15.59
CA MET A 2 12.65 5.92 -14.61
C MET A 2 11.28 6.26 -15.20
N MET A 3 10.20 6.12 -14.42
CA MET A 3 8.88 6.61 -14.83
C MET A 3 8.95 8.14 -14.91
N PRO A 4 8.84 8.75 -16.10
CA PRO A 4 8.86 10.21 -16.21
C PRO A 4 7.65 10.76 -15.45
N GLU A 5 7.88 11.61 -14.44
CA GLU A 5 6.78 12.21 -13.67
C GLU A 5 6.37 13.56 -14.27
N ARG A 6 5.06 13.83 -14.30
CA ARG A 6 4.53 15.16 -14.68
C ARG A 6 3.74 15.75 -13.52
N ILE A 7 3.99 17.03 -13.25
CA ILE A 7 3.29 17.79 -12.22
C ILE A 7 2.40 18.83 -12.89
N GLN A 8 1.11 18.78 -12.56
CA GLN A 8 0.11 19.79 -12.91
C GLN A 8 -0.21 20.58 -11.63
N GLN A 9 -0.10 21.91 -11.66
CA GLN A 9 -0.27 22.78 -10.49
C GLN A 9 -1.34 23.83 -10.74
N ASP A 10 -2.13 24.11 -9.71
CA ASP A 10 -3.07 25.23 -9.66
C ASP A 10 -2.86 26.05 -8.36
N ALA A 11 -3.70 27.07 -8.14
CA ALA A 11 -3.62 27.93 -6.96
C ALA A 11 -3.83 27.18 -5.62
N HIS A 12 -4.46 26.01 -5.67
CA HIS A 12 -4.98 25.29 -4.51
C HIS A 12 -4.36 23.91 -4.34
N GLY A 13 -3.44 23.46 -5.18
CA GLY A 13 -2.96 22.09 -5.13
C GLY A 13 -2.05 21.69 -6.28
N ALA A 14 -1.75 20.40 -6.33
CA ALA A 14 -1.05 19.80 -7.45
C ALA A 14 -1.41 18.33 -7.62
N ILE A 15 -1.35 17.88 -8.87
CA ILE A 15 -1.44 16.50 -9.29
C ILE A 15 -0.06 16.08 -9.79
N LEU A 16 0.45 14.97 -9.27
CA LEU A 16 1.62 14.25 -9.75
C LEU A 16 1.13 12.97 -10.42
N CYS A 17 1.49 12.75 -11.67
CA CYS A 17 1.09 11.57 -12.44
C CYS A 17 2.25 11.01 -13.25
N ASP A 18 2.12 9.76 -13.68
CA ASP A 18 2.99 9.21 -14.72
C ASP A 18 2.77 10.03 -16.01
N ALA A 19 3.86 10.53 -16.60
CA ALA A 19 3.79 11.34 -17.81
C ALA A 19 3.11 10.60 -18.96
N ALA A 20 3.22 9.27 -19.01
CA ALA A 20 2.56 8.42 -20.02
C ALA A 20 1.03 8.52 -19.99
N VAL A 21 0.44 8.85 -18.84
CA VAL A 21 -1.02 8.97 -18.65
C VAL A 21 -1.47 10.38 -18.34
N SER A 22 -0.54 11.36 -18.38
CA SER A 22 -0.79 12.72 -17.90
C SER A 22 -1.86 13.51 -18.65
N SER A 23 -2.15 13.19 -19.91
CA SER A 23 -3.21 13.82 -20.69
C SER A 23 -4.62 13.35 -20.29
N GLN A 24 -4.73 12.25 -19.55
CA GLN A 24 -6.01 11.65 -19.18
C GLN A 24 -6.42 12.00 -17.75
N VAL A 25 -5.47 12.32 -16.87
CA VAL A 25 -5.71 12.56 -15.44
C VAL A 25 -5.87 14.05 -15.14
N ASP A 26 -7.01 14.41 -14.56
CA ASP A 26 -7.34 15.75 -14.06
C ASP A 26 -7.85 15.70 -12.60
N ASP A 27 -8.38 16.82 -12.10
CA ASP A 27 -8.88 16.92 -10.73
C ASP A 27 -10.14 16.07 -10.47
N ASP A 28 -10.95 15.81 -11.50
CA ASP A 28 -12.21 15.08 -11.39
C ASP A 28 -11.98 13.59 -11.12
N TRP A 29 -10.84 13.04 -11.57
CA TRP A 29 -10.44 11.66 -11.28
C TRP A 29 -10.37 11.34 -9.78
N PHE A 30 -10.15 12.36 -8.96
CA PHE A 30 -10.05 12.22 -7.51
C PHE A 30 -11.37 12.54 -6.80
N ALA A 31 -12.46 12.80 -7.52
CA ALA A 31 -13.80 12.97 -6.98
C ALA A 31 -14.59 11.65 -7.12
N PRO A 32 -14.96 10.96 -6.03
CA PRO A 32 -15.74 9.73 -6.13
C PRO A 32 -17.08 9.91 -6.87
N ASP A 33 -17.70 11.09 -6.73
CA ASP A 33 -19.01 11.39 -7.33
C ASP A 33 -18.92 11.45 -8.86
N TYR A 34 -17.83 11.97 -9.41
CA TYR A 34 -17.54 11.96 -10.85
C TYR A 34 -17.63 10.55 -11.45
N TRP A 35 -17.04 9.57 -10.77
CA TRP A 35 -17.09 8.17 -11.19
C TRP A 35 -18.45 7.53 -10.94
N ARG A 36 -19.14 7.91 -9.86
CA ARG A 36 -20.47 7.37 -9.54
C ARG A 36 -21.51 7.77 -10.58
N GLU A 37 -21.53 9.04 -10.99
CA GLU A 37 -22.43 9.55 -12.02
C GLU A 37 -22.25 8.85 -13.37
N ARG A 38 -21.05 8.32 -13.63
CA ARG A 38 -20.70 7.54 -14.84
C ARG A 38 -20.95 6.04 -14.70
N GLY A 39 -21.50 5.58 -13.57
CA GLY A 39 -21.65 4.15 -13.28
C GLY A 39 -20.31 3.40 -13.15
N ALA A 40 -19.21 4.14 -12.96
CA ALA A 40 -17.84 3.63 -13.00
C ALA A 40 -17.21 3.53 -11.60
N LEU A 41 -17.97 3.75 -10.53
CA LEU A 41 -17.53 3.58 -9.14
C LEU A 41 -18.13 2.32 -8.52
N ARG A 42 -17.28 1.44 -7.99
CA ARG A 42 -17.67 0.34 -7.12
C ARG A 42 -17.01 0.47 -5.76
N MET A 43 -17.81 0.38 -4.70
CA MET A 43 -17.29 0.28 -3.33
C MET A 43 -17.09 -1.18 -2.98
N GLN A 44 -15.86 -1.58 -2.68
CA GLN A 44 -15.57 -2.90 -2.11
C GLN A 44 -15.50 -2.78 -0.59
N ALA A 45 -16.15 -3.71 0.13
CA ALA A 45 -16.06 -3.80 1.57
C ALA A 45 -14.58 -3.99 1.99
N GLY A 46 -14.15 -3.25 3.00
CA GLY A 46 -12.78 -3.32 3.51
C GLY A 46 -12.51 -2.25 4.57
N GLY A 47 -11.82 -2.63 5.65
CA GLY A 47 -11.30 -1.74 6.69
C GLY A 47 -12.21 -0.58 7.13
N ARG A 48 -11.59 0.55 7.53
CA ARG A 48 -12.27 1.75 8.06
C ARG A 48 -12.77 2.71 6.97
N GLY A 49 -13.41 2.21 5.92
CA GLY A 49 -14.00 3.10 4.90
C GLY A 49 -14.35 2.53 3.54
N GLY A 50 -14.13 1.23 3.29
CA GLY A 50 -14.26 0.65 1.95
C GLY A 50 -13.14 1.08 1.01
N VAL A 51 -12.94 0.31 -0.06
CA VAL A 51 -12.01 0.62 -1.15
C VAL A 51 -12.83 1.09 -2.35
N ALA A 52 -12.60 2.33 -2.80
CA ALA A 52 -13.23 2.85 -4.01
C ALA A 52 -12.48 2.33 -5.23
N ILE A 53 -13.13 1.48 -6.01
CA ILE A 53 -12.63 0.98 -7.30
C ILE A 53 -13.29 1.81 -8.40
N ILE A 54 -12.46 2.40 -9.25
CA ILE A 54 -12.89 3.22 -10.39
C ILE A 54 -12.55 2.50 -11.69
N ALA A 55 -13.50 2.41 -12.61
CA ALA A 55 -13.29 1.93 -13.97
C ALA A 55 -12.86 3.12 -14.83
N SER A 56 -11.55 3.27 -15.04
CA SER A 56 -10.96 4.37 -15.81
C SER A 56 -10.58 3.92 -17.22
N PRO A 57 -10.29 4.85 -18.15
CA PRO A 57 -9.69 4.52 -19.44
C PRO A 57 -8.35 3.77 -19.35
N LEU A 58 -7.68 3.81 -18.18
CA LEU A 58 -6.44 3.09 -17.88
C LEU A 58 -6.68 1.70 -17.25
N GLY A 59 -7.94 1.26 -17.20
CA GLY A 59 -8.37 0.04 -16.51
C GLY A 59 -8.89 0.31 -15.09
N GLU A 60 -9.11 -0.77 -14.34
CA GLU A 60 -9.57 -0.67 -12.94
C GLU A 60 -8.46 -0.08 -12.05
N CYS A 61 -8.79 0.99 -11.34
CA CYS A 61 -7.92 1.63 -10.37
C CYS A 61 -8.55 1.65 -8.98
N VAL A 62 -7.72 1.76 -7.95
CA VAL A 62 -8.12 2.04 -6.58
C VAL A 62 -7.91 3.53 -6.32
N LEU A 63 -8.99 4.23 -5.99
CA LEU A 63 -8.98 5.61 -5.52
C LEU A 63 -8.95 5.62 -3.99
N ARG A 64 -7.87 6.16 -3.42
CA ARG A 64 -7.70 6.27 -1.97
C ARG A 64 -7.60 7.71 -1.53
N HIS A 65 -8.52 8.10 -0.66
CA HIS A 65 -8.44 9.33 0.11
C HIS A 65 -7.64 9.10 1.40
N TYR A 66 -6.62 9.92 1.68
CA TYR A 66 -5.82 9.79 2.88
C TYR A 66 -6.63 10.23 4.10
N ARG A 67 -6.93 9.29 4.99
CA ARG A 67 -7.60 9.58 6.26
C ARG A 67 -6.59 9.58 7.40
N ARG A 68 -6.73 10.50 8.35
CA ARG A 68 -5.99 10.42 9.63
C ARG A 68 -6.68 9.47 10.59
N GLY A 69 -5.89 8.64 11.26
CA GLY A 69 -6.31 7.83 12.40
C GLY A 69 -5.95 8.47 13.74
N GLY A 70 -6.54 7.96 14.82
CA GLY A 70 -6.24 8.36 16.20
C GLY A 70 -6.83 9.72 16.61
N LEU A 71 -6.45 10.19 17.82
CA LEU A 71 -6.94 11.44 18.43
C LEU A 71 -6.73 12.68 17.55
N VAL A 72 -5.73 12.65 16.66
CA VAL A 72 -5.46 13.72 15.71
C VAL A 72 -6.57 13.91 14.68
N ARG A 73 -7.36 12.86 14.37
CA ARG A 73 -8.58 12.99 13.53
C ARG A 73 -9.62 13.88 14.21
N ALA A 74 -9.76 13.79 15.54
CA ALA A 74 -10.73 14.59 16.28
C ALA A 74 -10.39 16.08 16.24
N LEU A 75 -9.11 16.44 16.10
CA LEU A 75 -8.64 17.83 16.06
C LEU A 75 -8.51 18.40 14.63
N LEU A 76 -8.06 17.59 13.67
CA LEU A 76 -7.66 18.07 12.33
C LEU A 76 -8.36 17.34 11.17
N GLY A 77 -9.32 16.45 11.45
CA GLY A 77 -10.04 15.68 10.44
C GLY A 77 -9.09 14.87 9.55
N ASP A 78 -9.19 15.08 8.24
CA ASP A 78 -8.38 14.46 7.18
C ASP A 78 -7.15 15.30 6.77
N ARG A 79 -6.88 16.40 7.48
CA ARG A 79 -5.93 17.42 7.02
C ARG A 79 -4.52 17.24 7.57
N TYR A 80 -3.51 17.50 6.75
CA TYR A 80 -2.09 17.39 7.08
C TYR A 80 -1.39 18.75 7.05
N LEU A 81 -0.39 18.96 7.92
CA LEU A 81 0.41 20.20 7.91
C LEU A 81 1.23 20.30 6.63
N TRP A 82 1.14 21.45 5.98
CA TRP A 82 1.86 21.75 4.75
C TRP A 82 3.33 22.07 5.03
N LEU A 83 4.23 21.23 4.51
CA LEU A 83 5.69 21.41 4.60
C LEU A 83 6.35 21.45 3.21
N GLY A 84 5.55 21.74 2.16
CA GLY A 84 5.97 21.73 0.76
C GLY A 84 5.57 20.47 -0.01
N ALA A 85 5.43 20.61 -1.34
CA ALA A 85 4.90 19.57 -2.24
C ALA A 85 5.71 18.27 -2.18
N ARG A 86 7.05 18.37 -2.19
CA ARG A 86 7.96 17.21 -2.08
C ARG A 86 7.80 16.44 -0.76
N ARG A 87 7.34 17.10 0.30
CA ARG A 87 7.11 16.50 1.62
C ARG A 87 5.67 16.03 1.83
N SER A 88 4.78 16.26 0.87
CA SER A 88 3.41 15.76 0.95
C SER A 88 3.41 14.22 0.91
N ARG A 89 2.54 13.61 1.72
CA ARG A 89 2.38 12.14 1.76
C ARG A 89 2.11 11.52 0.38
N PRO A 90 1.14 12.01 -0.42
CA PRO A 90 0.80 11.38 -1.69
C PRO A 90 1.97 11.42 -2.67
N PHE A 91 2.74 12.52 -2.72
CA PHE A 91 3.90 12.60 -3.62
C PHE A 91 5.06 11.71 -3.17
N ARG A 92 5.28 11.59 -1.86
CA ARG A 92 6.31 10.69 -1.32
C ARG A 92 5.96 9.23 -1.59
N GLU A 93 4.70 8.87 -1.45
CA GLU A 93 4.24 7.51 -1.72
C GLU A 93 4.25 7.19 -3.22
N PHE A 94 3.77 8.09 -4.07
CA PHE A 94 3.85 7.94 -5.53
C PHE A 94 5.29 7.62 -5.99
N ARG A 95 6.27 8.42 -5.54
CA ARG A 95 7.68 8.21 -5.90
C ARG A 95 8.25 6.92 -5.31
N LEU A 96 7.82 6.52 -4.12
CA LEU A 96 8.22 5.24 -3.53
C LEU A 96 7.66 4.06 -4.35
N LEU A 97 6.41 4.15 -4.80
CA LEU A 97 5.80 3.14 -5.67
C LEU A 97 6.51 3.06 -7.03
N ALA A 98 6.90 4.20 -7.60
CA ALA A 98 7.71 4.23 -8.82
C ALA A 98 9.08 3.55 -8.61
N GLU A 99 9.72 3.76 -7.46
CA GLU A 99 10.97 3.09 -7.10
C GLU A 99 10.77 1.58 -6.88
N ILE A 100 9.69 1.16 -6.21
CA ILE A 100 9.31 -0.24 -6.03
C ILE A 100 9.14 -0.93 -7.40
N ALA A 101 8.44 -0.28 -8.33
CA ALA A 101 8.27 -0.78 -9.69
C ALA A 101 9.61 -0.87 -10.43
N ARG A 102 10.47 0.14 -10.32
CA ARG A 102 11.83 0.15 -10.90
C ARG A 102 12.69 -1.01 -10.38
N LEU A 103 12.51 -1.39 -9.12
CA LEU A 103 13.20 -2.52 -8.47
C LEU A 103 12.56 -3.88 -8.79
N GLY A 104 11.49 -3.92 -9.60
CA GLY A 104 10.77 -5.14 -9.94
C GLY A 104 10.07 -5.80 -8.75
N LEU A 105 9.79 -5.04 -7.69
CA LEU A 105 9.14 -5.52 -6.48
C LEU A 105 7.61 -5.53 -6.65
N PRO A 106 6.90 -6.52 -6.09
CA PRO A 106 5.45 -6.62 -6.27
C PRO A 106 4.71 -5.64 -5.34
N GLY A 107 4.56 -4.41 -5.79
CA GLY A 107 3.71 -3.39 -5.17
C GLY A 107 2.70 -2.80 -6.17
N PRO A 108 1.80 -1.90 -5.73
CA PRO A 108 0.81 -1.30 -6.62
C PRO A 108 1.48 -0.29 -7.57
N CYS A 109 1.07 -0.30 -8.84
CA CYS A 109 1.51 0.69 -9.81
C CYS A 109 0.75 2.01 -9.58
N ALA A 110 1.48 3.09 -9.28
CA ALA A 110 0.90 4.41 -9.07
C ALA A 110 0.47 5.04 -10.40
N VAL A 111 -0.75 5.57 -10.45
CA VAL A 111 -1.29 6.30 -11.61
C VAL A 111 -1.15 7.79 -11.39
N ALA A 112 -1.69 8.26 -10.25
CA ALA A 112 -1.67 9.67 -9.91
C ALA A 112 -1.79 9.91 -8.41
N ALA A 113 -1.27 11.04 -7.96
CA ALA A 113 -1.27 11.50 -6.58
C ALA A 113 -1.67 12.96 -6.56
N ARG A 114 -2.57 13.35 -5.66
CA ARG A 114 -3.02 14.73 -5.51
C ARG A 114 -2.84 15.23 -4.09
N TYR A 115 -2.53 16.51 -3.95
CA TYR A 115 -2.87 17.24 -2.73
C TYR A 115 -3.68 18.51 -3.04
N ARG A 116 -4.60 18.86 -2.14
CA ARG A 116 -5.33 20.13 -2.15
C ARG A 116 -5.00 20.89 -0.86
N ARG A 117 -4.38 22.06 -0.99
CA ARG A 117 -3.95 22.95 0.08
C ARG A 117 -5.05 23.95 0.45
N GLN A 118 -5.24 24.12 1.76
CA GLN A 118 -6.07 25.13 2.39
C GLN A 118 -5.26 25.77 3.53
N GLY A 119 -4.63 26.91 3.26
CA GLY A 119 -3.72 27.57 4.19
C GLY A 119 -2.53 26.69 4.57
N LEU A 120 -2.33 26.46 5.87
CA LEU A 120 -1.27 25.61 6.43
C LEU A 120 -1.58 24.11 6.37
N LEU A 121 -2.73 23.74 5.83
CA LEU A 121 -3.23 22.38 5.81
C LEU A 121 -3.41 21.86 4.38
N TYR A 122 -3.38 20.54 4.19
CA TYR A 122 -3.72 19.91 2.92
C TYR A 122 -4.48 18.59 3.09
N ARG A 123 -5.29 18.25 2.08
CA ARG A 123 -5.88 16.92 1.87
C ARG A 123 -5.13 16.19 0.77
N ALA A 124 -5.20 14.87 0.77
CA ALA A 124 -4.43 14.05 -0.15
C ALA A 124 -5.22 12.88 -0.69
N ASP A 125 -4.91 12.51 -1.92
CA ASP A 125 -5.49 11.38 -2.64
C ASP A 125 -4.39 10.64 -3.42
N LEU A 126 -4.56 9.34 -3.62
CA LEU A 126 -3.71 8.49 -4.45
C LEU A 126 -4.59 7.55 -5.28
N ILE A 127 -4.23 7.41 -6.57
CA ILE A 127 -4.81 6.45 -7.50
C ILE A 127 -3.72 5.46 -7.87
N THR A 128 -4.01 4.17 -7.72
CA THR A 128 -3.12 3.07 -8.15
C THR A 128 -3.90 2.09 -9.01
N HIS A 129 -3.23 1.34 -9.89
CA HIS A 129 -3.89 0.20 -10.54
C HIS A 129 -4.38 -0.81 -9.52
N ARG A 130 -5.55 -1.41 -9.78
CA ARG A 130 -6.11 -2.46 -8.94
C ARG A 130 -5.37 -3.77 -9.21
N ILE A 131 -5.04 -4.49 -8.14
CA ILE A 131 -4.60 -5.88 -8.22
C ILE A 131 -5.86 -6.74 -8.24
N ALA A 132 -6.22 -7.26 -9.42
CA ALA A 132 -7.46 -8.00 -9.63
C ALA A 132 -7.43 -9.38 -8.96
N GLY A 133 -8.60 -9.84 -8.48
CA GLY A 133 -8.76 -11.18 -7.92
C GLY A 133 -7.96 -11.45 -6.64
N ALA A 134 -7.47 -10.40 -5.97
CA ALA A 134 -6.65 -10.55 -4.78
C ALA A 134 -7.47 -10.67 -3.49
N ARG A 135 -7.00 -11.52 -2.59
CA ARG A 135 -7.43 -11.61 -1.18
C ARG A 135 -6.32 -11.10 -0.28
N THR A 136 -6.66 -10.47 0.82
CA THR A 136 -5.68 -10.13 1.85
C THR A 136 -5.19 -11.41 2.55
N LEU A 137 -3.96 -11.40 3.07
CA LEU A 137 -3.44 -12.49 3.90
C LEU A 137 -4.32 -12.71 5.14
N ALA A 138 -4.99 -11.67 5.64
CA ALA A 138 -5.99 -11.78 6.70
C ALA A 138 -7.22 -12.60 6.27
N GLU A 139 -7.72 -12.41 5.05
CA GLU A 139 -8.82 -13.20 4.48
C GLU A 139 -8.38 -14.63 4.16
N CYS A 140 -7.12 -14.85 3.74
CA CYS A 140 -6.54 -16.18 3.60
C CYS A 140 -6.48 -16.90 4.95
N LEU A 141 -6.00 -16.22 6.00
CA LEU A 141 -5.95 -16.76 7.35
C LEU A 141 -7.36 -17.12 7.87
N ALA A 142 -8.33 -16.22 7.71
CA ALA A 142 -9.71 -16.48 8.13
C ALA A 142 -10.37 -17.63 7.36
N GLY A 143 -9.96 -17.86 6.11
CA GLY A 143 -10.40 -18.99 5.29
C GLY A 143 -9.65 -20.30 5.53
N GLY A 144 -8.61 -20.31 6.37
CA GLY A 144 -7.76 -21.49 6.60
C GLY A 144 -6.71 -21.75 5.51
N ASP A 145 -6.50 -20.80 4.60
CA ASP A 145 -5.58 -20.95 3.46
C ASP A 145 -4.12 -20.57 3.78
N LEU A 146 -3.85 -20.07 5.00
CA LEU A 146 -2.49 -19.71 5.44
C LEU A 146 -1.76 -20.92 6.04
N GLY A 147 -1.20 -21.76 5.16
CA GLY A 147 -0.29 -22.84 5.52
C GLY A 147 1.20 -22.49 5.36
N SER A 148 2.06 -23.48 5.59
CA SER A 148 3.53 -23.35 5.52
C SER A 148 4.04 -22.85 4.18
N GLU A 149 3.49 -23.33 3.07
CA GLU A 149 3.90 -22.94 1.72
C GLU A 149 3.65 -21.44 1.48
N LEU A 150 2.42 -20.97 1.69
CA LEU A 150 2.07 -19.56 1.57
C LEU A 150 2.89 -18.69 2.55
N ALA A 151 3.16 -19.20 3.75
CA ALA A 151 4.00 -18.50 4.72
C ALA A 151 5.44 -18.31 4.20
N VAL A 152 6.05 -19.33 3.57
CA VAL A 152 7.36 -19.21 2.91
C VAL A 152 7.32 -18.14 1.82
N GLU A 153 6.29 -18.13 0.97
CA GLU A 153 6.15 -17.15 -0.11
C GLU A 153 6.00 -15.71 0.43
N VAL A 154 5.20 -15.51 1.48
CA VAL A 154 5.07 -14.23 2.18
C VAL A 154 6.42 -13.79 2.73
N GLY A 155 7.14 -14.71 3.37
CA GLY A 155 8.51 -14.51 3.83
C GLY A 155 9.41 -14.02 2.70
N ALA A 156 9.42 -14.72 1.58
CA ALA A 156 10.25 -14.43 0.42
C ALA A 156 9.96 -13.04 -0.17
N VAL A 157 8.68 -12.66 -0.33
CA VAL A 157 8.31 -11.31 -0.79
C VAL A 157 8.80 -10.24 0.17
N VAL A 158 8.53 -10.39 1.48
CA VAL A 158 9.04 -9.43 2.49
C VAL A 158 10.57 -9.36 2.46
N GLY A 159 11.24 -10.49 2.25
CA GLY A 159 12.70 -10.60 2.13
C GLY A 159 13.25 -9.77 0.97
N ARG A 160 12.62 -9.87 -0.22
CA ARG A 160 12.97 -9.07 -1.40
C ARG A 160 12.85 -7.56 -1.14
N PHE A 161 11.75 -7.12 -0.51
CA PHE A 161 11.57 -5.70 -0.14
C PHE A 161 12.64 -5.24 0.86
N HIS A 162 12.92 -6.06 1.87
CA HIS A 162 13.93 -5.77 2.89
C HIS A 162 15.36 -5.72 2.32
N ARG A 163 15.69 -6.61 1.36
CA ARG A 163 16.97 -6.61 0.64
C ARG A 163 17.17 -5.33 -0.17
N ALA A 164 16.11 -4.85 -0.82
CA ALA A 164 16.11 -3.59 -1.56
C ALA A 164 16.04 -2.33 -0.68
N GLY A 165 16.05 -2.48 0.65
CA GLY A 165 15.99 -1.37 1.60
C GLY A 165 14.61 -0.74 1.75
N ILE A 166 13.55 -1.34 1.21
CA ILE A 166 12.19 -0.81 1.34
C ILE A 166 11.62 -1.16 2.71
N TRP A 167 11.34 -0.12 3.49
CA TRP A 167 10.69 -0.22 4.80
C TRP A 167 9.21 0.13 4.70
N HIS A 168 8.37 -0.74 5.26
CA HIS A 168 6.92 -0.61 5.24
C HIS A 168 6.40 -0.20 6.62
N ALA A 169 5.89 1.04 6.75
CA ALA A 169 5.52 1.61 8.05
C ALA A 169 4.41 0.83 8.78
N ASP A 170 3.53 0.18 8.03
CA ASP A 170 2.40 -0.59 8.56
C ASP A 170 2.28 -2.00 7.94
N LEU A 171 3.37 -2.78 7.92
CA LEU A 171 3.29 -4.16 7.43
C LEU A 171 2.43 -5.02 8.36
N ASN A 172 1.25 -5.38 7.88
CA ASN A 172 0.25 -6.20 8.57
C ASN A 172 -0.46 -7.10 7.55
N ALA A 173 -1.24 -8.08 8.01
CA ALA A 173 -1.84 -9.08 7.12
C ALA A 173 -2.92 -8.53 6.17
N HIS A 174 -3.47 -7.34 6.42
CA HIS A 174 -4.37 -6.67 5.47
C HIS A 174 -3.62 -5.99 4.33
N ASN A 175 -2.33 -5.70 4.52
CA ASN A 175 -1.47 -5.03 3.55
C ASN A 175 -0.60 -6.02 2.73
N VAL A 176 -0.85 -7.31 2.89
CA VAL A 176 -0.29 -8.38 2.03
C VAL A 176 -1.45 -8.94 1.23
N LEU A 177 -1.36 -8.85 -0.09
CA LEU A 177 -2.34 -9.39 -1.02
C LEU A 177 -1.83 -10.68 -1.65
N VAL A 178 -2.71 -11.67 -1.77
CA VAL A 178 -2.52 -12.95 -2.45
C VAL A 178 -3.40 -12.97 -3.68
N SER A 179 -2.81 -13.16 -4.86
CA SER A 179 -3.52 -13.23 -6.14
C SER A 179 -2.96 -14.36 -7.00
N ALA A 180 -3.61 -14.67 -8.12
CA ALA A 180 -3.09 -15.63 -9.09
C ALA A 180 -1.73 -15.20 -9.71
N ALA A 181 -1.44 -13.91 -9.73
CA ALA A 181 -0.14 -13.38 -10.19
C ALA A 181 0.95 -13.44 -9.11
N GLY A 182 0.61 -13.89 -7.90
CA GLY A 182 1.48 -13.97 -6.74
C GLY A 182 1.12 -12.96 -5.66
N LEU A 183 2.10 -12.73 -4.79
CA LEU A 183 1.98 -11.91 -3.59
C LEU A 183 2.39 -10.47 -3.84
N HIS A 184 1.63 -9.53 -3.28
CA HIS A 184 1.90 -8.09 -3.37
C HIS A 184 1.86 -7.43 -1.99
N LEU A 185 2.70 -6.43 -1.77
CA LEU A 185 2.58 -5.53 -0.63
C LEU A 185 1.85 -4.25 -1.07
N ILE A 186 0.92 -3.75 -0.27
CA ILE A 186 0.14 -2.54 -0.56
C ILE A 186 0.15 -1.56 0.62
N ASP A 187 -0.33 -0.34 0.40
CA ASP A 187 -0.37 0.75 1.38
C ASP A 187 1.01 1.15 1.93
N PHE A 188 1.78 1.82 1.07
CA PHE A 188 3.08 2.36 1.41
C PHE A 188 2.99 3.76 2.05
N ASP A 189 1.85 4.13 2.66
CA ASP A 189 1.76 5.42 3.36
C ASP A 189 2.82 5.45 4.46
N ARG A 190 3.63 6.51 4.44
CA ARG A 190 4.82 6.72 5.27
C ARG A 190 5.96 5.71 5.05
N GLY A 191 5.86 4.78 4.11
CA GLY A 191 6.96 3.92 3.67
C GLY A 191 8.17 4.72 3.20
N ARG A 192 9.35 4.09 3.22
CA ARG A 192 10.63 4.72 2.83
C ARG A 192 11.61 3.68 2.32
N GLN A 193 12.48 4.08 1.40
CA GLN A 193 13.74 3.38 1.19
C GLN A 193 14.73 3.83 2.29
N ARG A 194 15.39 2.87 2.92
CA ARG A 194 16.34 3.04 4.03
C ARG A 194 17.57 2.20 3.73
N ALA A 195 18.72 2.60 4.28
CA ALA A 195 19.87 1.70 4.33
C ALA A 195 19.44 0.37 5.01
N PRO A 196 19.70 -0.79 4.39
CA PRO A 196 19.36 -2.08 4.98
C PRO A 196 20.01 -2.23 6.36
N ALA A 197 19.20 -2.49 7.38
CA ALA A 197 19.69 -2.71 8.74
C ALA A 197 18.82 -3.74 9.47
N PRO A 198 19.41 -4.69 10.23
CA PRO A 198 18.67 -5.74 10.92
C PRO A 198 17.56 -5.21 11.85
N GLY A 199 17.82 -4.11 12.55
CA GLY A 199 16.90 -3.57 13.55
C GLY A 199 15.53 -3.21 12.99
N TRP A 200 15.47 -2.45 11.89
CA TRP A 200 14.18 -2.07 11.31
C TRP A 200 13.51 -3.24 10.56
N ARG A 201 14.29 -4.15 9.96
CA ARG A 201 13.75 -5.37 9.31
C ARG A 201 13.03 -6.26 10.32
N ARG A 202 13.67 -6.52 11.47
CA ARG A 202 13.08 -7.28 12.57
C ARG A 202 11.83 -6.58 13.13
N ALA A 203 11.86 -5.26 13.28
CA ALA A 203 10.68 -4.51 13.72
C ALA A 203 9.52 -4.60 12.71
N ASN A 204 9.83 -4.64 11.41
CA ASN A 204 8.82 -4.80 10.36
C ASN A 204 8.15 -6.17 10.43
N LEU A 205 8.95 -7.24 10.53
CA LEU A 205 8.49 -8.62 10.71
C LEU A 205 7.66 -8.78 11.99
N GLN A 206 8.10 -8.20 13.11
CA GLN A 206 7.36 -8.23 14.37
C GLN A 206 5.99 -7.54 14.29
N ARG A 207 5.83 -6.51 13.45
CA ARG A 207 4.51 -5.92 13.18
C ARG A 207 3.60 -6.91 12.47
N LEU A 208 4.09 -7.61 11.45
CA LEU A 208 3.34 -8.66 10.74
C LEU A 208 2.98 -9.81 11.69
N ARG A 209 3.92 -10.30 12.50
CA ARG A 209 3.67 -11.35 13.52
C ARG A 209 2.53 -10.97 14.45
N ARG A 210 2.59 -9.75 15.02
CA ARG A 210 1.52 -9.26 15.91
C ARG A 210 0.18 -9.11 15.20
N SER A 211 0.17 -8.74 13.92
CA SER A 211 -1.05 -8.70 13.12
C SER A 211 -1.67 -10.09 12.98
N LEU A 212 -0.87 -11.10 12.64
CA LEU A 212 -1.34 -12.48 12.46
C LEU A 212 -1.90 -13.04 13.79
N LEU A 213 -1.18 -12.83 14.89
CA LEU A 213 -1.64 -13.26 16.22
C LEU A 213 -2.96 -12.59 16.61
N LYS A 214 -3.12 -11.29 16.37
CA LYS A 214 -4.38 -10.57 16.62
C LYS A 214 -5.55 -11.07 15.79
N LEU A 215 -5.27 -11.65 14.62
CA LEU A 215 -6.27 -12.24 13.73
C LEU A 215 -6.53 -13.73 14.04
N GLY A 216 -5.95 -14.27 15.11
CA GLY A 216 -6.21 -15.64 15.54
C GLY A 216 -5.32 -16.69 14.88
N ALA A 217 -4.17 -16.32 14.28
CA ALA A 217 -3.26 -17.30 13.67
C ALA A 217 -2.71 -18.37 14.64
N ALA A 218 -2.80 -18.12 15.95
CA ALA A 218 -2.43 -19.08 16.99
C ALA A 218 -3.64 -19.76 17.65
N ALA A 219 -4.80 -19.83 16.98
CA ALA A 219 -6.00 -20.49 17.51
C ALA A 219 -5.76 -21.98 17.85
N ALA A 220 -4.90 -22.66 17.09
CA ALA A 220 -4.45 -24.04 17.37
C ALA A 220 -3.29 -24.14 18.39
N GLY A 221 -2.91 -23.02 19.02
CA GLY A 221 -1.79 -22.91 19.96
C GLY A 221 -0.56 -22.24 19.35
N GLU A 222 0.25 -21.62 20.21
CA GLU A 222 1.44 -20.87 19.78
C GLU A 222 2.50 -21.76 19.11
N GLN A 223 2.65 -23.01 19.57
CA GLN A 223 3.59 -23.96 18.98
C GLN A 223 3.23 -24.31 17.53
N ALA A 224 1.94 -24.49 17.24
CA ALA A 224 1.46 -24.75 15.88
C ALA A 224 1.71 -23.52 14.99
N PHE A 225 1.36 -22.32 15.47
CA PHE A 225 1.65 -21.07 14.76
C PHE A 225 3.15 -20.91 14.44
N GLU A 226 4.02 -21.17 15.42
CA GLU A 226 5.46 -21.09 15.21
C GLU A 226 5.93 -22.08 14.14
N ARG A 227 5.54 -23.36 14.25
CA ARG A 227 5.97 -24.43 13.34
C ARG A 227 5.42 -24.27 11.92
N GLU A 228 4.15 -23.90 11.78
CA GLU A 228 3.43 -23.98 10.50
C GLU A 228 3.36 -22.65 9.76
N ILE A 229 3.54 -21.52 10.45
CA ILE A 229 3.43 -20.19 9.84
C ILE A 229 4.70 -19.38 10.07
N TRP A 230 5.12 -19.19 11.32
CA TRP A 230 6.16 -18.20 11.59
C TRP A 230 7.57 -18.64 11.17
N GLN A 231 8.00 -19.86 11.50
CA GLN A 231 9.30 -20.39 11.09
C GLN A 231 9.42 -20.54 9.56
N PRO A 232 8.40 -21.07 8.84
CA PRO A 232 8.41 -21.09 7.38
C PRO A 232 8.52 -19.69 6.76
N LEU A 233 7.80 -18.70 7.32
CA LEU A 233 7.91 -17.30 6.89
C LEU A 233 9.31 -16.73 7.11
N LEU A 234 9.90 -16.95 8.28
CA LEU A 234 11.28 -16.52 8.54
C LEU A 234 12.29 -17.20 7.60
N HIS A 235 12.08 -18.49 7.31
CA HIS A 235 12.91 -19.23 6.37
C HIS A 235 12.85 -18.63 4.95
N GLY A 236 11.64 -18.38 4.43
CA GLY A 236 11.46 -17.72 3.13
C GLY A 236 12.07 -16.32 3.11
N HIS A 237 11.91 -15.57 4.22
CA HIS A 237 12.48 -14.24 4.40
C HIS A 237 14.01 -14.24 4.30
N GLU A 238 14.68 -15.12 5.03
CA GLU A 238 16.15 -15.18 5.06
C GLU A 238 16.74 -15.61 3.70
N ARG A 239 16.11 -16.59 3.04
CA ARG A 239 16.53 -17.01 1.69
C ARG A 239 16.45 -15.89 0.67
N ALA A 240 15.36 -15.13 0.68
CA ALA A 240 15.18 -14.02 -0.23
C ALA A 240 16.01 -12.78 0.15
N LEU A 241 16.46 -12.70 1.40
CA LEU A 241 17.33 -11.61 1.85
C LEU A 241 18.77 -11.78 1.36
N THR A 242 19.23 -13.02 1.22
CA THR A 242 20.61 -13.40 0.89
C THR A 242 20.84 -13.77 -0.58
N ALA A 243 19.78 -14.05 -1.35
CA ALA A 243 19.83 -14.22 -2.80
C ALA A 243 20.20 -12.94 -3.54
#